data_AF-A0AAD3CIZ3-F1
#
_entry.id   AF-A0AAD3CIZ3-F1
#
_cell.length_a   1.000
_cell.length_b   1.000
_cell.length_c   1.000
_cell.angle_alpha   90.00
_cell.angle_beta   90.00
_cell.angle_gamma   90.00
#
_symmetry.space_group_name_H-M   'P 1'
#
loop_
_entity.id
_entity.type
_entity.pdbx_description
1 polymer ?
#
loop_
_entity_poly.entity_id
_entity_poly.type
_entity_poly.pdbx_seq_one_letter_code
_entity_poly.pdbx_strand_id
1 'polypeptide(L)'
;MIRRALLSYRSFLNSFLHSTPSPQFALCEMGAPTNTLTNTQNASPSLADCLWMAVPKRKVTPGKKRMKTTNQKRIKKKNHIIVDQRTGEITLRHRLPFNWKDYLPGN
;
A
#
# COMPACT_ATOMS: atom_id res chain seq x y z
N MET A 1 -5.98 -37.83 -3.83
CA MET A 1 -6.49 -36.45 -4.05
C MET A 1 -5.38 -35.38 -4.18
N ILE A 2 -4.20 -35.54 -3.57
CA ILE A 2 -3.09 -34.56 -3.62
C ILE A 2 -2.44 -34.39 -5.01
N ARG A 3 -2.41 -35.45 -5.84
CA ARG A 3 -1.80 -35.38 -7.19
C ARG A 3 -2.56 -34.47 -8.18
N ARG A 4 -3.86 -34.23 -7.97
CA ARG A 4 -4.66 -33.32 -8.82
C ARG A 4 -4.40 -31.84 -8.54
N ALA A 5 -4.02 -31.50 -7.31
CA ALA A 5 -3.74 -30.12 -6.92
C ALA A 5 -2.41 -29.59 -7.50
N LEU A 6 -1.39 -30.45 -7.59
CA LEU A 6 -0.08 -30.09 -8.16
C LEU A 6 -0.13 -29.86 -9.69
N LEU A 7 -1.00 -30.59 -10.40
CA LEU A 7 -1.23 -30.38 -11.83
C LEU A 7 -1.92 -29.03 -12.13
N SER A 8 -2.79 -28.56 -11.22
CA SER A 8 -3.46 -27.25 -11.33
C SER A 8 -2.51 -26.06 -11.11
N TYR A 9 -1.46 -26.24 -10.28
CA TYR A 9 -0.49 -25.18 -10.05
C TYR A 9 0.50 -25.00 -11.20
N ARG A 10 0.81 -26.09 -11.93
CA ARG A 10 1.68 -26.04 -13.12
C ARG A 10 1.00 -25.40 -14.34
N SER A 11 -0.32 -25.56 -14.52
CA SER A 11 -1.05 -24.91 -15.61
C SER A 11 -1.22 -23.39 -15.39
N PHE A 12 -1.26 -22.93 -14.13
CA PHE A 12 -1.31 -21.49 -13.81
C PHE A 12 0.02 -20.77 -14.04
N LEU A 13 1.16 -21.41 -13.78
CA LEU A 13 2.48 -20.79 -14.01
C LEU A 13 2.90 -20.80 -15.49
N ASN A 14 2.52 -21.83 -16.26
CA ASN A 14 2.86 -21.89 -17.69
C ASN A 14 2.05 -20.93 -18.58
N SER A 15 0.87 -20.49 -18.14
CA SER A 15 0.08 -19.46 -18.84
C SER A 15 0.63 -18.04 -18.66
N PHE A 16 1.49 -17.82 -17.65
CA PHE A 16 2.06 -16.50 -17.36
C PHE A 16 3.39 -16.23 -18.07
N LEU A 17 4.08 -17.26 -18.57
CA LEU A 17 5.42 -17.14 -19.18
C LEU A 17 5.44 -17.31 -20.71
N HIS A 18 4.33 -17.69 -21.36
CA HIS A 18 4.29 -17.91 -22.82
C HIS A 18 3.21 -17.12 -23.58
N SER A 19 2.59 -16.10 -22.99
CA SER A 19 1.80 -15.14 -23.78
C SER A 19 2.62 -13.87 -23.97
N THR A 20 3.55 -13.90 -24.92
CA THR A 20 3.92 -12.68 -25.63
C THR A 20 2.89 -12.48 -26.74
N PRO A 21 1.84 -11.65 -26.58
CA PRO A 21 1.30 -11.00 -27.75
C PRO A 21 2.39 -10.03 -28.20
N SER A 22 3.20 -10.45 -29.17
CA SER A 22 3.84 -9.49 -30.06
C SER A 22 2.74 -8.51 -30.50
N PRO A 23 2.94 -7.19 -30.42
CA PRO A 23 1.92 -6.27 -30.87
C PRO A 23 1.86 -6.36 -32.39
N GLN A 24 1.00 -7.24 -32.92
CA GLN A 24 0.60 -7.16 -34.32
C GLN A 24 -0.42 -6.02 -34.39
N PHE A 25 0.03 -4.89 -34.93
CA PHE A 25 -0.87 -3.83 -35.36
C PHE A 25 -1.73 -4.38 -36.49
N ALA A 26 -2.91 -4.89 -36.15
CA ALA A 26 -3.91 -5.28 -37.14
C ALA A 26 -4.50 -4.01 -37.76
N LEU A 27 -4.09 -3.73 -39.00
CA LEU A 27 -4.68 -2.73 -39.87
C LEU A 27 -6.09 -3.21 -40.26
N CYS A 28 -7.13 -2.66 -39.64
CA CYS A 28 -8.50 -2.85 -40.09
C CYS A 28 -8.84 -1.68 -41.03
N GLU A 29 -8.72 -1.91 -42.34
CA GLU A 29 -9.29 -1.02 -43.35
C GLU A 29 -10.81 -1.25 -43.40
N MET A 30 -11.56 -0.28 -42.89
CA MET A 30 -13.00 -0.16 -43.09
C MET A 30 -13.24 1.17 -43.81
N GLY A 31 -13.93 1.10 -44.94
CA GLY A 31 -14.08 2.16 -45.94
C GLY A 31 -14.58 3.50 -45.41
N ALA A 32 -14.20 4.56 -46.14
CA ALA A 32 -14.59 5.94 -45.90
C ALA A 32 -16.13 6.12 -45.92
N PRO A 33 -16.64 7.14 -45.21
CA PRO A 33 -16.85 8.39 -45.93
C PRO A 33 -16.32 9.61 -45.18
N THR A 34 -15.82 10.54 -46.00
CA THR A 34 -15.54 11.97 -45.72
C THR A 34 -16.05 12.48 -44.37
N ASN A 35 -15.13 12.67 -43.43
CA ASN A 35 -15.31 13.64 -42.36
C ASN A 35 -13.97 14.34 -42.12
N THR A 36 -14.03 15.66 -42.20
CA THR A 36 -12.96 16.63 -41.98
C THR A 36 -11.91 16.18 -40.97
N LEU A 37 -10.66 16.18 -41.41
CA LEU A 37 -9.48 16.11 -40.56
C LEU A 37 -9.47 17.34 -39.64
N THR A 38 -10.14 17.23 -38.49
CA THR A 38 -9.89 18.16 -37.39
C THR A 38 -8.50 17.80 -36.89
N ASN A 39 -7.54 18.66 -37.21
CA ASN A 39 -6.21 18.66 -36.63
C ASN A 39 -6.37 18.95 -35.13
N THR A 40 -6.68 17.93 -34.33
CA THR A 40 -6.53 17.97 -32.89
C THR A 40 -5.05 18.10 -32.63
N GLN A 41 -4.59 19.36 -32.54
CA GLN A 41 -3.30 19.65 -31.95
C GLN A 41 -3.25 18.90 -30.62
N ASN A 42 -2.34 17.93 -30.53
CA ASN A 42 -2.07 17.18 -29.32
C ASN A 42 -1.53 18.14 -28.26
N ALA A 43 -2.42 18.89 -27.62
CA ALA A 43 -2.11 19.58 -26.38
C ALA A 43 -1.81 18.46 -25.38
N SER A 44 -0.52 18.28 -25.06
CA SER A 44 -0.14 17.45 -23.94
C SER A 44 -0.90 17.97 -22.72
N PRO A 45 -1.67 17.13 -22.01
CA PRO A 45 -2.42 17.60 -20.86
C PRO A 45 -1.44 18.23 -19.88
N SER A 46 -1.78 19.43 -19.40
CA SER A 46 -0.95 20.07 -18.40
C SER A 46 -0.90 19.19 -17.16
N LEU A 47 0.19 19.25 -16.38
CA LEU A 47 0.30 18.48 -15.15
C LEU A 47 -0.88 18.76 -14.19
N ALA A 48 -1.42 19.97 -14.22
CA ALA A 48 -2.59 20.38 -13.46
C ALA A 48 -3.86 19.61 -13.88
N ASP A 49 -4.06 19.41 -15.19
CA ASP A 49 -5.20 18.65 -15.72
C ASP A 49 -5.09 17.16 -15.37
N CYS A 50 -3.87 16.61 -15.39
CA CYS A 50 -3.61 15.21 -15.00
C CYS A 50 -3.88 14.96 -13.51
N LEU A 51 -3.61 15.93 -12.64
CA LEU A 51 -3.87 15.82 -11.19
C LEU A 51 -5.36 15.75 -10.87
N TRP A 52 -6.19 16.48 -11.62
CA TRP A 52 -7.65 16.45 -11.45
C TRP A 52 -8.25 15.06 -11.71
N MET A 53 -7.59 14.25 -12.55
CA MET A 53 -7.99 12.88 -12.85
C MET A 53 -7.38 11.82 -11.93
N ALA A 54 -6.52 12.19 -10.97
CA ALA A 54 -5.82 11.28 -10.07
C ALA A 54 -6.72 10.76 -8.91
N VAL A 55 -7.94 10.33 -9.26
CA VAL A 55 -8.90 9.76 -8.31
C VAL A 55 -8.64 8.25 -8.17
N PRO A 56 -8.77 7.67 -6.96
CA PRO A 56 -8.67 6.23 -6.78
C PRO A 56 -9.63 5.47 -7.71
N LYS A 57 -9.06 4.75 -8.68
CA LYS A 57 -9.86 4.05 -9.71
C LYS A 57 -10.75 2.94 -9.14
N ARG A 58 -10.34 2.32 -8.02
CA ARG A 58 -11.04 1.18 -7.40
C ARG A 58 -10.88 1.19 -5.89
N LYS A 59 -11.86 0.61 -5.20
CA LYS A 59 -11.82 0.40 -3.75
C LYS A 59 -10.64 -0.51 -3.36
N VAL A 60 -9.91 -0.13 -2.32
CA VAL A 60 -8.84 -0.95 -1.76
C VAL A 60 -9.44 -2.14 -1.02
N THR A 61 -8.96 -3.35 -1.31
CA THR A 61 -9.44 -4.56 -0.63
C THR A 61 -9.03 -4.58 0.85
N PRO A 62 -9.82 -5.21 1.75
CA PRO A 62 -9.47 -5.31 3.16
C PRO A 62 -8.09 -5.93 3.42
N GLY A 63 -7.68 -6.92 2.61
CA GLY A 63 -6.35 -7.53 2.69
C GLY A 63 -5.22 -6.55 2.39
N LYS A 64 -5.34 -5.77 1.30
CA LYS A 64 -4.36 -4.72 0.95
C LYS A 64 -4.30 -3.62 2.01
N LYS A 65 -5.45 -3.23 2.57
CA LYS A 65 -5.52 -2.27 3.68
C LYS A 65 -4.81 -2.81 4.92
N ARG A 66 -5.10 -4.05 5.34
CA ARG A 66 -4.47 -4.72 6.49
C ARG A 66 -2.95 -4.83 6.32
N MET A 67 -2.47 -5.19 5.13
CA MET A 67 -1.03 -5.27 4.85
C MET A 67 -0.32 -3.92 5.07
N LYS A 68 -0.93 -2.82 4.64
CA LYS A 68 -0.41 -1.45 4.87
C LYS A 68 -0.49 -1.04 6.34
N THR A 69 -1.60 -1.32 7.03
CA THR A 69 -1.85 -0.74 8.36
C THR A 69 -1.36 -1.57 9.52
N THR A 70 -1.40 -2.90 9.44
CA THR A 70 -1.21 -3.76 10.61
C THR A 70 0.26 -3.88 11.00
N ASN A 71 1.15 -4.26 10.09
CA ASN A 71 2.54 -4.54 10.45
C ASN A 71 3.35 -3.25 10.69
N GLN A 72 3.20 -2.26 9.82
CA GLN A 72 3.97 -1.02 9.91
C GLN A 72 3.52 -0.13 11.08
N LYS A 73 2.21 -0.09 11.38
CA LYS A 73 1.66 0.79 12.43
C LYS A 73 1.44 0.08 13.76
N ARG A 74 1.89 -1.16 13.93
CA ARG A 74 1.75 -1.88 15.19
C ARG A 74 2.59 -1.21 16.27
N ILE A 75 1.94 -0.81 17.35
CA ILE A 75 2.62 -0.26 18.54
C ILE A 75 3.53 -1.36 19.11
N LYS A 76 4.83 -1.07 19.21
CA LYS A 76 5.81 -1.99 19.76
C LYS A 76 5.68 -2.04 21.28
N LYS A 77 5.89 -3.22 21.87
CA LYS A 77 6.00 -3.37 23.32
C LYS A 77 7.26 -2.65 23.81
N LYS A 78 7.17 -1.98 24.96
CA LYS A 78 8.31 -1.32 25.59
C LYS A 78 8.97 -2.29 26.56
N ASN A 79 10.29 -2.44 26.45
CA ASN A 79 11.08 -3.35 27.29
C ASN A 79 11.71 -2.65 28.51
N HIS A 80 11.65 -1.32 28.56
CA HIS A 80 12.31 -0.50 29.59
C HIS A 80 11.32 0.06 30.62
N ILE A 81 10.28 -0.71 30.92
CA ILE A 81 9.32 -0.43 32.00
C ILE A 81 9.93 -1.02 33.28
N ILE A 82 10.16 -0.18 34.29
CA ILE A 82 10.84 -0.53 35.54
C ILE A 82 9.95 -0.12 36.71
N VAL A 83 10.03 -0.84 37.82
CA VAL A 83 9.44 -0.43 39.10
C VAL A 83 10.49 0.38 39.85
N ASP A 84 10.17 1.64 40.17
CA ASP A 84 11.06 2.46 40.98
C ASP A 84 11.13 1.91 42.41
N GLN A 85 12.34 1.78 42.94
CA GLN A 85 12.58 1.16 44.24
C GLN A 85 12.18 2.05 45.41
N ARG A 86 12.20 3.37 45.22
CA ARG A 86 11.85 4.35 46.26
C ARG A 86 10.34 4.53 46.37
N THR A 87 9.68 4.77 45.23
CA THR A 87 8.24 5.08 45.20
C THR A 87 7.36 3.85 45.02
N GLY A 88 7.90 2.75 44.48
CA GLY A 88 7.11 1.58 44.07
C GLY A 88 6.31 1.79 42.78
N GLU A 89 6.38 2.96 42.15
CA GLU A 89 5.64 3.28 40.92
C GLU A 89 6.28 2.64 39.68
N ILE A 90 5.45 2.33 38.69
CA ILE A 90 5.92 1.85 37.39
C ILE A 90 6.32 3.03 36.52
N THR A 91 7.56 3.03 36.06
CA THR A 91 8.18 4.13 35.33
C THR A 91 8.96 3.64 34.11
N LEU A 92 9.45 4.58 33.30
CA LEU A 92 10.40 4.26 32.23
C LEU A 92 11.82 4.48 32.75
N ARG A 93 12.78 3.63 32.35
CA ARG A 93 14.19 3.66 32.83
C ARG A 93 14.88 5.04 32.81
N HIS A 94 14.43 5.96 31.95
CA HIS A 94 15.03 7.30 31.78
C HIS A 94 14.04 8.41 32.09
N ARG A 95 13.03 8.14 32.94
CA ARG A 95 12.05 9.12 33.40
C ARG A 95 11.83 8.97 34.90
N LEU A 96 11.53 10.09 35.54
CA LEU A 96 11.08 10.09 36.92
C LEU A 96 9.67 9.49 37.05
N PRO A 97 9.33 8.94 38.24
CA PRO A 97 7.96 8.59 38.60
C PRO A 97 6.98 9.74 38.38
N PHE A 98 5.70 9.42 38.17
CA PHE A 98 4.71 10.45 37.83
C PHE A 98 4.55 11.43 38.99
N ASN A 99 4.53 10.92 40.22
CA ASN A 99 4.37 11.71 41.44
C ASN A 99 5.71 12.04 42.12
N TRP A 100 6.81 12.13 41.37
CA TRP A 100 8.16 12.33 41.94
C TRP A 100 8.29 13.54 42.88
N LYS A 101 7.46 14.58 42.68
CA LYS A 101 7.46 15.81 43.48
C LYS A 101 7.06 15.57 44.93
N ASP A 102 6.15 14.63 45.17
CA ASP A 102 5.61 14.34 46.50
C ASP A 102 6.63 13.63 47.39
N TYR A 103 7.70 13.12 46.78
CA TYR A 103 8.78 12.41 47.46
C TYR A 103 10.03 13.26 47.67
N LEU A 104 10.01 14.56 47.35
CA LEU A 104 11.12 15.46 47.63
C LEU A 104 11.14 15.83 49.12
N PRO A 105 12.31 15.82 49.77
CA PRO A 105 12.43 16.29 51.15
C PRO A 105 12.21 17.82 51.18
N GLY A 106 11.15 18.26 51.88
CA GLY A 106 10.81 19.69 52.02
C GLY A 106 9.40 20.09 51.60
N ASN A 107 8.58 19.14 51.13
CA ASN A 107 7.12 19.27 51.12
C ASN A 107 6.51 18.79 52.44
#